data_AF-A0A9Q1BZH0-F1
#
_entry.id   AF-A0A9Q1BZH0-F1
#
_cell.length_a   1.000
_cell.length_b   1.000
_cell.length_c   1.000
_cell.angle_alpha   90.00
_cell.angle_beta   90.00
_cell.angle_gamma   90.00
#
_symmetry.space_group_name_H-M   'P 1'
#
loop_
_entity.id
_entity.type
_entity.pdbx_description
1 polymer ?
#
loop_
_entity_poly.entity_id
_entity_poly.type
_entity_poly.pdbx_seq_one_letter_code
_entity_poly.pdbx_strand_id
1 'polypeptide(L)'
;MCTQKKGAIVVLLVLTFCALIKATCICKFARMFPNNGKKEQNIQLPRLTTDSFKNSSLALTPGSTFVFTSMVPWSTSEDATTVETQPIVSRILPSTDADCIEWTEKSGSLYCFISRRKFWEEAVQICQRYSSRTHLVFIKSADENAFLTDFFYQKRQGRLNDAWIGLNDKEKEGDWKWGKEKDMLYSNWSDDHNEPNGDEKRDEDCAFISVYFDGEWVDQLCVTTQAYLICEHEIM
;
A
#
# COMPACT_ATOMS: atom_id res chain seq x y z
N MET A 1 29.88 -19.67 -48.36
CA MET A 1 29.20 -20.37 -47.25
C MET A 1 30.04 -20.20 -45.98
N CYS A 2 29.42 -20.42 -44.81
CA CYS A 2 29.98 -20.29 -43.46
C CYS A 2 30.44 -18.89 -43.01
N THR A 3 29.58 -18.23 -42.23
CA THR A 3 29.97 -17.24 -41.22
C THR A 3 29.13 -17.46 -39.96
N GLN A 4 29.76 -17.92 -38.87
CA GLN A 4 29.30 -17.60 -37.51
C GLN A 4 30.37 -16.79 -36.78
N LYS A 5 29.89 -15.77 -36.07
CA LYS A 5 30.54 -14.70 -35.31
C LYS A 5 29.54 -14.39 -34.18
N LYS A 6 29.86 -14.13 -32.90
CA LYS A 6 31.07 -14.08 -32.03
C LYS A 6 30.60 -14.62 -30.64
N GLY A 7 31.40 -14.94 -29.60
CA GLY A 7 32.41 -14.14 -28.89
C GLY A 7 31.78 -12.90 -28.22
N ALA A 8 32.05 -12.48 -26.97
CA ALA A 8 32.91 -12.93 -25.85
C ALA A 8 32.42 -12.17 -24.55
N ILE A 9 33.03 -12.14 -23.35
CA ILE A 9 34.36 -12.56 -22.85
C ILE A 9 34.36 -12.82 -21.30
N VAL A 10 35.56 -13.11 -20.76
CA VAL A 10 36.08 -13.33 -19.39
C VAL A 10 35.88 -12.12 -18.44
N VAL A 11 35.73 -12.24 -17.10
CA VAL A 11 36.74 -12.17 -15.98
C VAL A 11 35.98 -12.39 -14.65
N LEU A 12 36.22 -13.44 -13.85
CA LEU A 12 37.22 -13.63 -12.76
C LEU A 12 36.99 -12.87 -11.41
N LEU A 13 36.64 -13.65 -10.37
CA LEU A 13 36.93 -13.50 -8.92
C LEU A 13 36.65 -12.19 -8.15
N VAL A 14 35.68 -12.23 -7.22
CA VAL A 14 35.92 -12.11 -5.75
C VAL A 14 34.90 -12.99 -5.00
N LEU A 15 35.37 -14.02 -4.28
CA LEU A 15 34.64 -14.66 -3.18
C LEU A 15 35.64 -14.88 -2.03
N THR A 16 35.49 -14.12 -0.96
CA THR A 16 36.33 -14.22 0.24
C THR A 16 35.46 -14.48 1.48
N PHE A 17 35.72 -15.62 2.12
CA PHE A 17 35.41 -15.96 3.51
C PHE A 17 34.01 -15.64 4.07
N CYS A 18 33.24 -16.70 4.27
CA CYS A 18 32.91 -17.11 5.64
C CYS A 18 32.62 -18.61 5.70
N ALA A 19 33.57 -19.37 6.26
CA ALA A 19 33.32 -20.71 6.77
C ALA A 19 32.83 -20.60 8.23
N LEU A 20 32.16 -21.65 8.72
CA LEU A 20 31.59 -21.79 10.07
C LEU A 20 30.35 -20.91 10.35
N ILE A 21 29.16 -21.49 10.18
CA ILE A 21 28.30 -21.94 11.29
C ILE A 21 27.22 -22.88 10.72
N LYS A 22 26.87 -23.93 11.47
CA LYS A 22 25.78 -24.85 11.11
C LYS A 22 24.43 -24.16 11.30
N ALA A 23 23.70 -23.90 10.23
CA ALA A 23 22.29 -23.53 10.31
C ALA A 23 21.52 -24.06 9.09
N THR A 24 20.55 -24.93 9.33
CA THR A 24 19.65 -25.48 8.31
C THR A 24 18.71 -24.39 7.82
N CYS A 25 18.62 -24.15 6.51
CA CYS A 25 17.56 -23.31 5.95
C CYS A 25 16.21 -23.99 6.14
N ILE A 26 15.40 -23.47 7.07
CA ILE A 26 14.00 -23.87 7.23
C ILE A 26 13.14 -22.87 6.45
N CYS A 27 12.53 -23.32 5.35
CA CYS A 27 11.50 -22.56 4.66
C CYS A 27 10.26 -22.45 5.56
N LYS A 28 10.08 -21.27 6.18
CA LYS A 28 8.91 -20.97 7.02
C LYS A 28 7.69 -20.68 6.13
N PHE A 29 6.87 -21.69 5.86
CA PHE A 29 5.52 -21.47 5.35
C PHE A 29 4.65 -20.93 6.49
N ALA A 30 4.33 -19.63 6.46
CA ALA A 30 3.29 -19.07 7.30
C ALA A 30 1.91 -19.40 6.69
N ARG A 31 1.12 -20.22 7.38
CA ARG A 31 -0.33 -20.30 7.17
C ARG A 31 -1.01 -19.72 8.41
N MET A 32 -1.76 -18.65 8.21
CA MET A 32 -2.71 -18.15 9.20
C MET A 32 -3.82 -19.20 9.38
N PHE A 33 -4.19 -19.47 10.64
CA PHE A 33 -5.45 -20.11 10.98
C PHE A 33 -6.07 -19.36 12.17
N PRO A 34 -7.39 -19.13 12.16
CA PRO A 34 -8.06 -18.36 13.21
C PRO A 34 -8.09 -19.11 14.54
N ASN A 35 -8.00 -18.35 15.62
CA ASN A 35 -7.84 -18.85 16.98
C ASN A 35 -9.17 -19.39 17.52
N ASN A 36 -9.29 -20.71 17.72
CA ASN A 36 -10.45 -21.34 18.35
C ASN A 36 -9.98 -22.44 19.30
N GLY A 37 -9.90 -22.12 20.59
CA GLY A 37 -9.34 -23.01 21.60
C GLY A 37 -10.16 -24.28 21.83
N LYS A 38 -9.53 -25.44 21.60
CA LYS A 38 -9.93 -26.76 22.13
C LYS A 38 -8.70 -27.67 22.20
N LYS A 39 -8.74 -28.63 23.13
CA LYS A 39 -7.57 -29.31 23.71
C LYS A 39 -6.85 -30.27 22.74
N GLU A 40 -5.55 -30.42 22.95
CA GLU A 40 -4.66 -31.33 22.23
C GLU A 40 -5.11 -32.80 22.35
N GLN A 41 -4.96 -33.57 21.25
CA GLN A 41 -4.91 -35.03 21.29
C GLN A 41 -3.70 -35.51 20.49
N ASN A 42 -3.00 -36.48 21.07
CA ASN A 42 -1.66 -36.90 20.66
C ASN A 42 -1.75 -38.10 19.70
N ILE A 43 -1.40 -37.92 18.42
CA ILE A 43 -1.44 -38.97 17.40
C ILE A 43 -0.05 -39.11 16.77
N GLN A 44 0.58 -40.28 16.92
CA GLN A 44 1.80 -40.60 16.19
C GLN A 44 1.50 -40.96 14.73
N LEU A 45 2.33 -40.46 13.81
CA LEU A 45 2.32 -40.82 12.39
C LEU A 45 3.55 -41.68 12.04
N PRO A 46 3.40 -42.72 11.20
CA PRO A 46 4.49 -43.64 10.87
C PRO A 46 5.50 -43.05 9.86
N ARG A 47 6.75 -43.48 9.96
CA ARG A 47 7.84 -43.14 9.04
C ARG A 47 7.73 -43.94 7.74
N LEU A 48 7.73 -43.25 6.59
CA LEU A 48 7.92 -43.86 5.27
C LEU A 48 9.33 -43.57 4.74
N THR A 49 9.97 -44.58 4.15
CA THR A 49 11.29 -44.50 3.52
C THR A 49 11.18 -44.52 2.00
N THR A 50 12.15 -43.90 1.32
CA THR A 50 12.18 -43.75 -0.14
C THR A 50 12.68 -45.02 -0.84
N ASP A 51 11.78 -45.81 -1.44
CA ASP A 51 12.18 -46.79 -2.47
C ASP A 51 11.01 -47.23 -3.38
N SER A 52 10.82 -46.47 -4.47
CA SER A 52 10.01 -46.72 -5.69
C SER A 52 9.94 -45.37 -6.42
N PHE A 53 10.18 -45.20 -7.73
CA PHE A 53 9.81 -46.06 -8.86
C PHE A 53 10.96 -46.31 -9.84
N LYS A 54 10.88 -47.43 -10.57
CA LYS A 54 11.85 -47.83 -11.61
C LYS A 54 11.45 -47.33 -13.01
N ASN A 55 12.49 -46.96 -13.77
CA ASN A 55 12.68 -47.13 -15.21
C ASN A 55 11.46 -47.36 -16.12
N SER A 56 11.27 -46.47 -17.09
CA SER A 56 10.59 -46.75 -18.36
C SER A 56 11.44 -46.26 -19.53
N SER A 57 12.21 -47.16 -20.14
CA SER A 57 13.00 -46.89 -21.35
C SER A 57 12.16 -47.21 -22.59
N LEU A 58 12.05 -46.27 -23.53
CA LEU A 58 11.49 -46.51 -24.85
C LEU A 58 12.61 -46.60 -25.90
N ALA A 59 12.61 -47.68 -26.68
CA ALA A 59 13.59 -47.92 -27.73
C ALA A 59 13.14 -47.29 -29.06
N LEU A 60 14.09 -46.80 -29.85
CA LEU A 60 13.87 -46.33 -31.22
C LEU A 60 14.62 -47.24 -32.20
N THR A 61 13.91 -47.71 -33.23
CA THR A 61 14.47 -48.50 -34.32
C THR A 61 14.99 -47.61 -35.45
N PRO A 62 16.18 -47.86 -36.03
CA PRO A 62 16.70 -47.05 -37.13
C PRO A 62 16.16 -47.53 -38.48
N GLY A 63 15.71 -46.60 -39.34
CA GLY A 63 15.34 -46.90 -40.72
C GLY A 63 14.08 -46.19 -41.23
N SER A 64 14.13 -44.87 -41.39
CA SER A 64 13.13 -44.12 -42.16
C SER A 64 13.75 -42.84 -42.71
N THR A 65 13.88 -42.78 -44.03
CA THR A 65 14.34 -41.59 -44.75
C THR A 65 13.19 -40.59 -44.88
N PHE A 66 13.23 -39.50 -44.10
CA PHE A 66 12.25 -38.43 -44.21
C PHE A 66 12.63 -37.45 -45.33
N VAL A 67 11.66 -37.18 -46.21
CA VAL A 67 11.81 -36.22 -47.31
C VAL A 67 11.60 -34.81 -46.76
N PHE A 68 12.60 -33.94 -46.90
CA PHE A 68 12.47 -32.53 -46.49
C PHE A 68 11.62 -31.75 -47.50
N THR A 69 10.33 -31.60 -47.21
CA THR A 69 9.49 -30.58 -47.86
C THR A 69 9.94 -29.18 -47.43
N SER A 70 10.12 -28.30 -48.41
CA SER A 70 10.55 -26.90 -48.21
C SER A 70 9.71 -26.17 -47.15
N MET A 71 10.37 -25.69 -46.10
CA MET A 71 9.76 -24.79 -45.13
C MET A 71 9.82 -23.36 -45.68
N VAL A 72 8.65 -22.78 -45.92
CA VAL A 72 8.51 -21.35 -46.26
C VAL A 72 8.97 -20.53 -45.05
N PRO A 73 9.77 -19.45 -45.22
CA PRO A 73 10.13 -18.59 -44.09
C PRO A 73 8.88 -17.96 -43.48
N TRP A 74 8.60 -18.29 -42.22
CA TRP A 74 7.60 -17.59 -41.43
C TRP A 74 8.06 -16.15 -41.25
N SER A 75 7.26 -15.18 -41.71
CA SER A 75 7.54 -13.76 -41.50
C SER A 75 7.38 -13.44 -40.01
N THR A 76 8.50 -13.21 -39.32
CA THR A 76 8.50 -12.65 -37.97
C THR A 76 8.09 -11.18 -38.04
N SER A 77 6.79 -10.91 -37.94
CA SER A 77 6.27 -9.57 -37.69
C SER A 77 6.56 -9.19 -36.23
N GLU A 78 7.80 -8.76 -35.98
CA GLU A 78 8.19 -8.09 -34.74
C GLU A 78 7.60 -6.67 -34.73
N ASP A 79 6.33 -6.54 -34.38
CA ASP A 79 5.82 -5.30 -33.77
C ASP A 79 4.63 -5.59 -32.85
N ALA A 80 4.88 -6.39 -31.81
CA ALA A 80 4.04 -6.39 -30.64
C ALA A 80 4.39 -5.16 -29.80
N THR A 81 3.92 -3.99 -30.23
CA THR A 81 4.12 -2.74 -29.50
C THR A 81 3.48 -2.86 -28.11
N THR A 82 4.28 -3.13 -27.09
CA THR A 82 3.82 -3.21 -25.70
C THR A 82 3.45 -1.80 -25.25
N VAL A 83 2.16 -1.45 -25.38
CA VAL A 83 1.62 -0.21 -24.84
C VAL A 83 1.73 -0.29 -23.32
N GLU A 84 2.79 0.30 -22.78
CA GLU A 84 3.01 0.41 -21.35
C GLU A 84 1.95 1.35 -20.76
N THR A 85 0.84 0.77 -20.30
CA THR A 85 -0.25 1.52 -19.69
C THR A 85 0.21 2.06 -18.34
N GLN A 86 0.71 3.30 -18.37
CA GLN A 86 0.93 4.15 -17.20
C GLN A 86 -0.17 3.93 -16.16
N PRO A 87 0.17 3.66 -14.87
CA PRO A 87 -0.81 3.39 -13.84
C PRO A 87 -1.80 4.56 -13.71
N ILE A 88 -3.04 4.26 -13.37
CA ILE A 88 -4.14 5.25 -13.31
C ILE A 88 -3.73 6.51 -12.51
N VAL A 89 -3.01 6.30 -11.40
CA VAL A 89 -2.43 7.33 -10.53
C VAL A 89 -1.61 8.38 -11.31
N SER A 90 -0.70 7.99 -12.21
CA SER A 90 0.20 8.94 -12.89
C SER A 90 -0.48 9.77 -13.99
N ARG A 91 -1.71 9.41 -14.36
CA ARG A 91 -2.54 10.18 -15.32
C ARG A 91 -3.45 11.19 -14.64
N ILE A 92 -3.84 10.94 -13.40
CA ILE A 92 -4.84 11.76 -12.69
C ILE A 92 -4.17 12.95 -11.99
N LEU A 93 -2.99 12.75 -11.38
CA LEU A 93 -2.37 13.73 -10.51
C LEU A 93 -0.91 14.01 -10.95
N PRO A 94 -0.59 15.21 -11.48
CA PRO A 94 0.77 15.56 -11.85
C PRO A 94 1.67 15.64 -10.61
N SER A 95 2.83 14.98 -10.64
CA SER A 95 3.75 14.84 -9.50
C SER A 95 4.60 16.11 -9.23
N THR A 96 4.02 17.30 -9.38
CA THR A 96 4.77 18.56 -9.42
C THR A 96 5.11 19.14 -8.05
N ASP A 97 4.43 18.72 -6.98
CA ASP A 97 4.80 19.04 -5.59
C ASP A 97 5.20 17.77 -4.83
N ALA A 98 6.47 17.72 -4.41
CA ALA A 98 7.14 16.60 -3.74
C ALA A 98 6.70 16.36 -2.27
N ASP A 99 5.54 16.88 -1.88
CA ASP A 99 4.95 16.71 -0.55
C ASP A 99 4.24 15.36 -0.40
N CYS A 100 3.62 14.87 -1.48
CA CYS A 100 3.06 13.51 -1.58
C CYS A 100 4.09 12.54 -2.16
N ILE A 101 4.37 11.45 -1.43
CA ILE A 101 5.37 10.43 -1.85
C ILE A 101 4.74 9.34 -2.72
N GLU A 102 3.54 8.88 -2.37
CA GLU A 102 2.88 7.73 -2.97
C GLU A 102 1.38 7.75 -2.67
N TRP A 103 0.54 7.62 -3.70
CA TRP A 103 -0.90 7.42 -3.55
C TRP A 103 -1.24 5.94 -3.36
N THR A 104 -2.10 5.64 -2.40
CA THR A 104 -2.60 4.29 -2.09
C THR A 104 -4.09 4.22 -2.39
N GLU A 105 -4.52 3.26 -3.19
CA GLU A 105 -5.93 3.05 -3.51
C GLU A 105 -6.62 2.20 -2.44
N LYS A 106 -7.82 2.62 -2.02
CA LYS A 106 -8.67 1.88 -1.09
C LYS A 106 -10.13 2.27 -1.35
N SER A 107 -10.97 1.27 -1.64
CA SER A 107 -12.43 1.41 -1.71
C SER A 107 -12.94 2.49 -2.69
N GLY A 108 -12.20 2.80 -3.76
CA GLY A 108 -12.59 3.83 -4.73
C GLY A 108 -12.08 5.24 -4.44
N SER A 109 -11.25 5.43 -3.41
CA SER A 109 -10.48 6.67 -3.18
C SER A 109 -8.98 6.40 -3.26
N LEU A 110 -8.22 7.42 -3.65
CA LEU A 110 -6.75 7.44 -3.53
C LEU A 110 -6.35 8.29 -2.32
N TYR A 111 -5.48 7.77 -1.47
CA TYR A 111 -5.00 8.44 -0.26
C TYR A 111 -3.50 8.72 -0.35
N CYS A 112 -3.06 9.92 0.02
CA CYS A 112 -1.64 10.24 0.15
C CYS A 112 -1.28 10.93 1.47
N PHE A 113 -0.28 10.38 2.13
CA PHE A 113 0.33 10.95 3.34
C PHE A 113 1.38 12.01 2.97
N ILE A 114 1.30 13.17 3.63
CA ILE A 114 2.30 14.24 3.50
C ILE A 114 3.12 14.36 4.78
N SER A 115 4.43 14.28 4.64
CA SER A 115 5.38 14.15 5.75
C SER A 115 5.78 15.46 6.44
N ARG A 116 5.24 16.60 6.00
CA ARG A 116 5.47 17.92 6.60
C ARG A 116 4.27 18.34 7.43
N ARG A 117 4.52 18.77 8.67
CA ARG A 117 3.45 19.31 9.53
C ARG A 117 3.01 20.68 9.03
N LYS A 118 1.71 20.97 9.13
CA LYS A 118 1.06 22.16 8.55
C LYS A 118 -0.05 22.68 9.45
N PHE A 119 -0.35 23.97 9.38
CA PHE A 119 -1.60 24.51 9.93
C PHE A 119 -2.80 23.98 9.13
N TRP A 120 -4.00 23.90 9.73
CA TRP A 120 -5.13 23.22 9.08
C TRP A 120 -5.51 23.86 7.72
N GLU A 121 -5.52 25.18 7.64
CA GLU A 121 -5.83 25.93 6.42
C GLU A 121 -4.78 25.69 5.31
N GLU A 122 -3.48 25.60 5.67
CA GLU A 122 -2.44 25.20 4.71
C GLU A 122 -2.66 23.76 4.22
N ALA A 123 -3.10 22.87 5.10
CA ALA A 123 -3.28 21.46 4.81
C ALA A 123 -4.42 21.23 3.80
N VAL A 124 -5.56 21.91 3.99
CA VAL A 124 -6.66 21.97 3.01
C VAL A 124 -6.16 22.45 1.64
N GLN A 125 -5.42 23.56 1.61
CA GLN A 125 -4.91 24.14 0.37
C GLN A 125 -3.91 23.24 -0.35
N ILE A 126 -3.08 22.48 0.37
CA ILE A 126 -2.13 21.55 -0.25
C ILE A 126 -2.86 20.40 -0.94
N CYS A 127 -3.88 19.81 -0.30
CA CYS A 127 -4.67 18.76 -0.93
C CYS A 127 -5.40 19.26 -2.20
N GLN A 128 -6.00 20.46 -2.13
CA GLN A 128 -6.72 21.06 -3.26
C GLN A 128 -5.85 21.40 -4.48
N ARG A 129 -4.51 21.50 -4.35
CA ARG A 129 -3.59 21.73 -5.49
C ARG A 129 -3.50 20.53 -6.44
N TYR A 130 -3.71 19.32 -5.94
CA TYR A 130 -3.60 18.10 -6.74
C TYR A 130 -4.76 17.95 -7.73
N SER A 131 -5.99 18.26 -7.30
CA SER A 131 -7.19 18.23 -8.14
C SER A 131 -8.35 18.94 -7.44
N SER A 132 -9.35 19.39 -8.21
CA SER A 132 -10.63 19.85 -7.64
C SER A 132 -11.44 18.75 -6.93
N ARG A 133 -11.07 17.48 -7.13
CA ARG A 133 -11.58 16.29 -6.42
C ARG A 133 -10.63 15.79 -5.33
N THR A 134 -9.67 16.61 -4.88
CA THR A 134 -8.74 16.26 -3.80
C THR A 134 -8.92 17.20 -2.61
N HIS A 135 -9.09 16.62 -1.42
CA HIS A 135 -9.34 17.31 -0.16
C HIS A 135 -8.56 16.65 0.99
N LEU A 136 -8.59 17.23 2.20
CA LEU A 136 -8.26 16.45 3.40
C LEU A 136 -9.28 15.33 3.54
N VAL A 137 -8.86 14.16 4.03
CA VAL A 137 -9.75 12.99 4.21
C VAL A 137 -11.10 13.34 4.85
N PHE A 138 -12.18 12.87 4.22
CA PHE A 138 -13.55 13.02 4.72
C PHE A 138 -14.04 11.65 5.20
N ILE A 139 -13.85 11.36 6.49
CA ILE A 139 -14.01 10.02 7.04
C ILE A 139 -15.50 9.66 7.13
N LYS A 140 -16.00 8.92 6.14
CA LYS A 140 -17.42 8.59 5.95
C LYS A 140 -17.82 7.26 6.60
N SER A 141 -16.88 6.49 7.15
CA SER A 141 -17.16 5.19 7.78
C SER A 141 -16.10 4.71 8.79
N ALA A 142 -16.47 3.76 9.65
CA ALA A 142 -15.55 3.08 10.57
C ALA A 142 -14.44 2.30 9.84
N ASP A 143 -14.76 1.62 8.74
CA ASP A 143 -13.79 0.88 7.92
C ASP A 143 -12.73 1.80 7.28
N GLU A 144 -13.13 3.02 6.94
CA GLU A 144 -12.22 4.05 6.47
C GLU A 144 -11.38 4.62 7.61
N ASN A 145 -11.98 4.92 8.76
CA ASN A 145 -11.26 5.40 9.95
C ASN A 145 -10.14 4.43 10.36
N ALA A 146 -10.48 3.14 10.51
CA ALA A 146 -9.51 2.10 10.84
C ALA A 146 -8.38 1.99 9.81
N PHE A 147 -8.72 2.06 8.51
CA PHE A 147 -7.72 2.09 7.44
C PHE A 147 -6.80 3.31 7.55
N LEU A 148 -7.34 4.51 7.82
CA LEU A 148 -6.55 5.73 7.94
C LEU A 148 -5.62 5.72 9.15
N THR A 149 -6.07 5.21 10.29
CA THR A 149 -5.23 4.99 11.49
C THR A 149 -4.06 4.07 11.17
N ASP A 150 -4.31 2.90 10.57
CA ASP A 150 -3.28 1.92 10.20
C ASP A 150 -2.32 2.48 9.13
N PHE A 151 -2.86 3.12 8.09
CA PHE A 151 -2.09 3.73 7.01
C PHE A 151 -1.15 4.80 7.55
N PHE A 152 -1.65 5.69 8.41
CA PHE A 152 -0.87 6.75 9.01
C PHE A 152 0.20 6.19 9.95
N TYR A 153 -0.15 5.28 10.86
CA TYR A 153 0.79 4.60 11.75
C TYR A 153 1.94 3.94 10.98
N GLN A 154 1.63 3.25 9.87
CA GLN A 154 2.63 2.65 8.99
C GLN A 154 3.52 3.68 8.29
N LYS A 155 2.94 4.72 7.66
CA LYS A 155 3.70 5.81 7.00
C LYS A 155 4.54 6.62 8.01
N ARG A 156 4.15 6.64 9.29
CA ARG A 156 4.91 7.22 10.42
C ARG A 156 5.94 6.28 11.05
N GLN A 157 6.04 5.03 10.58
CA GLN A 157 6.94 3.98 11.07
C GLN A 157 6.69 3.62 12.55
N GLY A 158 5.42 3.48 12.92
CA GLY A 158 5.02 3.11 14.28
C GLY A 158 5.06 4.25 15.31
N ARG A 159 5.12 5.51 14.86
CA ARG A 159 5.08 6.67 15.76
C ARG A 159 3.64 7.13 15.99
N LEU A 160 3.27 7.25 17.26
CA LEU A 160 2.00 7.85 17.69
C LEU A 160 2.07 9.36 17.41
N ASN A 161 1.31 9.81 16.42
CA ASN A 161 1.22 11.18 15.93
C ASN A 161 -0.21 11.42 15.44
N ASP A 162 -0.46 12.66 15.03
CA ASP A 162 -1.78 13.18 14.66
C ASP A 162 -1.77 13.73 13.23
N ALA A 163 -2.88 13.54 12.51
CA ALA A 163 -3.06 14.02 11.14
C ALA A 163 -4.39 14.77 10.99
N TRP A 164 -4.34 15.97 10.40
CA TRP A 164 -5.54 16.76 10.10
C TRP A 164 -6.50 15.98 9.21
N ILE A 165 -7.78 16.07 9.56
CA ILE A 165 -8.90 15.59 8.76
C ILE A 165 -9.71 16.78 8.26
N GLY A 166 -10.61 16.58 7.29
CA GLY A 166 -11.39 17.68 6.69
C GLY A 166 -12.51 18.27 7.56
N LEU A 167 -12.63 17.83 8.82
CA LEU A 167 -13.70 18.18 9.74
C LEU A 167 -13.37 19.48 10.48
N ASN A 168 -14.31 20.43 10.47
CA ASN A 168 -14.19 21.75 11.11
C ASN A 168 -15.58 22.33 11.44
N ASP A 169 -15.67 23.23 12.42
CA ASP A 169 -16.89 23.98 12.75
C ASP A 169 -16.69 25.51 12.76
N LYS A 170 -15.57 26.01 12.20
CA LYS A 170 -15.16 27.42 12.03
C LYS A 170 -16.22 28.44 11.58
N GLU A 171 -17.31 27.98 10.96
CA GLU A 171 -18.44 28.86 10.58
C GLU A 171 -19.42 29.12 11.72
N LYS A 172 -19.53 28.16 12.65
CA LYS A 172 -20.44 28.16 13.79
C LYS A 172 -20.07 27.00 14.74
N GLU A 173 -19.56 27.36 15.92
CA GLU A 173 -19.36 26.52 17.10
C GLU A 173 -20.42 25.40 17.24
N GLY A 174 -19.95 24.16 17.35
CA GLY A 174 -20.74 22.93 17.48
C GLY A 174 -21.44 22.45 16.20
N ASP A 175 -21.28 23.12 15.05
CA ASP A 175 -21.87 22.76 13.76
C ASP A 175 -20.83 22.15 12.81
N TRP A 176 -20.20 21.05 13.23
CA TRP A 176 -19.12 20.35 12.53
C TRP A 176 -19.49 19.88 11.11
N LYS A 177 -18.58 20.13 10.14
CA LYS A 177 -18.74 19.91 8.70
C LYS A 177 -17.47 19.37 8.03
N TRP A 178 -17.66 18.55 7.00
CA TRP A 178 -16.59 18.07 6.12
C TRP A 178 -16.33 19.11 5.03
N GLY A 179 -15.37 20.00 5.25
CA GLY A 179 -15.10 21.14 4.36
C GLY A 179 -16.30 22.08 4.24
N LYS A 180 -17.18 21.84 3.25
CA LYS A 180 -18.46 22.57 3.04
C LYS A 180 -19.70 21.66 3.15
N GLU A 181 -19.51 20.36 3.30
CA GLU A 181 -20.59 19.37 3.38
C GLU A 181 -21.03 19.18 4.83
N LYS A 182 -22.34 19.12 5.05
CA LYS A 182 -22.93 19.08 6.40
C LYS A 182 -23.31 17.67 6.87
N ASP A 183 -23.33 16.69 5.98
CA ASP A 183 -23.84 15.36 6.29
C ASP A 183 -22.78 14.49 6.97
N MET A 184 -22.56 14.74 8.27
CA MET A 184 -21.71 13.89 9.12
C MET A 184 -22.43 12.57 9.45
N LEU A 185 -22.32 11.59 8.55
CA LEU A 185 -22.91 10.25 8.69
C LEU A 185 -22.14 9.32 9.65
N TYR A 186 -20.91 9.69 9.99
CA TYR A 186 -20.00 8.94 10.87
C TYR A 186 -19.22 9.93 11.74
N SER A 187 -18.98 9.55 13.00
CA SER A 187 -18.17 10.29 13.95
C SER A 187 -17.32 9.33 14.80
N ASN A 188 -16.09 9.71 15.11
CA ASN A 188 -15.19 8.92 15.99
C ASN A 188 -14.47 9.83 17.00
N TRP A 189 -15.18 10.78 17.61
CA TRP A 189 -14.64 11.65 18.65
C TRP A 189 -14.16 10.86 19.87
N SER A 190 -13.13 11.36 20.55
CA SER A 190 -12.61 10.74 21.77
C SER A 190 -13.51 11.04 22.98
N ASP A 191 -14.57 10.24 23.14
CA ASP A 191 -15.52 10.32 24.25
C ASP A 191 -14.81 10.28 25.62
N ASP A 192 -13.79 9.43 25.76
CA ASP A 192 -12.97 9.27 26.97
C ASP A 192 -12.16 10.53 27.35
N HIS A 193 -11.93 11.45 26.39
CA HIS A 193 -11.28 12.75 26.58
C HIS A 193 -12.26 13.94 26.45
N ASN A 194 -13.56 13.64 26.35
CA ASN A 194 -14.66 14.59 26.19
C ASN A 194 -14.58 15.44 24.91
N GLU A 195 -14.01 14.92 23.83
CA GLU A 195 -13.92 15.58 22.53
C GLU A 195 -15.27 15.60 21.78
N PRO A 196 -15.58 16.63 20.96
CA PRO A 196 -14.88 17.92 20.87
C PRO A 196 -15.10 18.74 22.16
N ASN A 197 -14.06 19.41 22.65
CA ASN A 197 -14.10 20.22 23.88
C ASN A 197 -13.73 21.70 23.69
N GLY A 198 -13.67 22.17 22.46
CA GLY A 198 -13.72 23.57 22.05
C GLY A 198 -14.96 24.30 22.58
N ASP A 199 -14.83 25.63 22.63
CA ASP A 199 -15.91 26.58 22.87
C ASP A 199 -15.48 27.97 22.32
N GLU A 200 -16.38 28.96 22.38
CA GLU A 200 -16.12 30.36 21.97
C GLU A 200 -14.88 31.03 22.62
N LYS A 201 -14.24 30.41 23.62
CA LYS A 201 -13.00 30.88 24.26
C LYS A 201 -11.78 30.06 23.87
N ARG A 202 -11.97 28.80 23.48
CA ARG A 202 -10.91 27.87 23.09
C ARG A 202 -10.59 27.99 21.60
N ASP A 203 -11.56 28.26 20.72
CA ASP A 203 -11.31 28.51 19.27
C ASP A 203 -10.64 27.28 18.58
N GLU A 204 -11.02 26.07 19.01
CA GLU A 204 -10.40 24.78 18.63
C GLU A 204 -11.08 24.11 17.43
N ASP A 205 -11.50 24.93 16.46
CA ASP A 205 -12.47 24.61 15.41
C ASP A 205 -12.05 23.57 14.33
N CYS A 206 -10.93 22.84 14.51
CA CYS A 206 -10.35 21.94 13.51
C CYS A 206 -9.95 20.59 14.10
N ALA A 207 -10.43 19.49 13.51
CA ALA A 207 -10.15 18.15 14.03
C ALA A 207 -8.95 17.46 13.37
N PHE A 208 -8.24 16.64 14.15
CA PHE A 208 -7.32 15.62 13.65
C PHE A 208 -7.74 14.21 14.07
N ILE A 209 -7.27 13.20 13.33
CA ILE A 209 -7.25 11.81 13.79
C ILE A 209 -5.95 11.55 14.55
N SER A 210 -6.04 10.97 15.75
CA SER A 210 -4.88 10.67 16.59
C SER A 210 -4.61 9.17 16.68
N VAL A 211 -3.39 8.76 16.35
CA VAL A 211 -2.95 7.37 16.58
C VAL A 211 -2.61 7.14 18.06
N TYR A 212 -2.44 8.20 18.86
CA TYR A 212 -2.28 8.05 20.30
C TYR A 212 -3.60 7.64 21.00
N PHE A 213 -4.72 8.10 20.45
CA PHE A 213 -6.08 7.73 20.89
C PHE A 213 -6.71 6.68 19.95
N ASP A 214 -5.94 5.68 19.49
CA ASP A 214 -6.41 4.53 18.69
C ASP A 214 -7.24 4.86 17.41
N GLY A 215 -7.07 6.08 16.85
CA GLY A 215 -7.83 6.55 15.69
C GLY A 215 -9.05 7.42 16.02
N GLU A 216 -9.22 7.82 17.27
CA GLU A 216 -10.21 8.80 17.69
C GLU A 216 -9.84 10.22 17.25
N TRP A 217 -10.85 11.08 17.22
CA TRP A 217 -10.75 12.46 16.79
C TRP A 217 -10.74 13.41 17.97
N VAL A 218 -9.96 14.48 17.82
CA VAL A 218 -9.71 15.51 18.83
C VAL A 218 -9.80 16.85 18.11
N ASP A 219 -10.44 17.83 18.75
CA ASP A 219 -10.48 19.20 18.24
C ASP A 219 -9.24 20.01 18.65
N GLN A 220 -8.92 21.04 17.86
CA GLN A 220 -7.67 21.75 18.03
C GLN A 220 -7.56 23.09 17.27
N LEU A 221 -6.76 24.00 17.84
CA LEU A 221 -6.47 25.33 17.30
C LEU A 221 -5.96 25.28 15.85
N CYS A 222 -6.83 25.62 14.90
CA CYS A 222 -6.55 25.61 13.46
C CYS A 222 -5.27 26.36 13.04
N VAL A 223 -4.95 27.45 13.77
CA VAL A 223 -3.97 28.48 13.38
C VAL A 223 -2.63 28.36 14.11
N THR A 224 -2.60 27.75 15.30
CA THR A 224 -1.38 27.63 16.12
C THR A 224 -0.83 26.20 16.18
N THR A 225 -1.68 25.20 16.01
CA THR A 225 -1.24 23.80 15.96
C THR A 225 -0.85 23.38 14.55
N GLN A 226 0.22 22.60 14.46
CA GLN A 226 0.63 21.96 13.21
C GLN A 226 0.50 20.43 13.35
N ALA A 227 -0.28 19.77 12.52
CA ALA A 227 -0.36 18.30 12.46
C ALA A 227 0.17 17.79 11.12
N TYR A 228 0.34 16.48 10.98
CA TYR A 228 0.51 15.87 9.66
C TYR A 228 -0.82 15.97 8.88
N LEU A 229 -0.86 15.46 7.65
CA LEU A 229 -2.07 15.49 6.83
C LEU A 229 -2.12 14.31 5.86
N ILE A 230 -3.35 13.90 5.54
CA ILE A 230 -3.65 12.89 4.53
C ILE A 230 -4.62 13.53 3.55
N CYS A 231 -4.25 13.54 2.28
CA CYS A 231 -5.13 13.96 1.20
C CYS A 231 -5.87 12.74 0.65
N GLU A 232 -7.14 12.92 0.34
CA GLU A 232 -8.00 11.96 -0.35
C GLU A 232 -8.35 12.50 -1.74
N HIS A 233 -8.40 11.62 -2.75
CA HIS A 233 -8.92 11.91 -4.08
C HIS A 233 -9.97 10.87 -4.46
N GLU A 234 -11.22 11.31 -4.66
CA GLU A 234 -12.33 10.44 -5.03
C GLU A 234 -12.21 9.99 -6.50
N ILE A 235 -12.22 8.68 -6.76
CA ILE A 235 -12.21 8.09 -8.12
C ILE A 235 -13.67 8.02 -8.62
N MET A 236 -13.89 8.34 -9.91
CA MET A 236 -15.19 8.22 -10.60
C MET A 236 -15.34 6.85 -11.27
#